data_AF-A0A9R1WN03-F1
#
_entry.id   AF-A0A9R1WN03-F1
#
_cell.length_a   1.000
_cell.length_b   1.000
_cell.length_c   1.000
_cell.angle_alpha   90.00
_cell.angle_beta   90.00
_cell.angle_gamma   90.00
#
_symmetry.space_group_name_H-M   'P 1'
#
loop_
_entity.id
_entity.type
_entity.pdbx_description
1 polymer ?
#
loop_
_entity_poly.entity_id
_entity_poly.type
_entity_poly.pdbx_seq_one_letter_code
_entity_poly.pdbx_strand_id
1 'polypeptide(L)'
;MVLFFVDDTPIRIYKNNINKGVGYPNNTMQVKVSLWDGSSWATDGGQTKANWTNGPIEAHFQDFKIDGCLSPINNPNKDCFGQDYWWNTKTYWQLDTKQQKAYDEVRKKYMNYDYCNDKGRYPTPPHECTR
;
A
#
# COMPACT_ATOMS: atom_id res chain seq x y z
N MET A 1 -6.70 9.14 -1.58
CA MET A 1 -6.69 7.76 -1.04
C MET A 1 -5.34 7.14 -1.34
N VAL A 2 -5.00 6.01 -0.72
CA VAL A 2 -3.82 5.22 -1.13
C VAL A 2 -4.31 3.97 -1.86
N LEU A 3 -3.73 3.71 -3.03
CA LEU A 3 -3.98 2.52 -3.83
C LEU A 3 -2.68 1.75 -4.00
N PHE A 4 -2.78 0.42 -3.94
CA PHE A 4 -1.67 -0.48 -4.21
C PHE A 4 -2.02 -1.31 -5.43
N PHE A 5 -1.08 -1.41 -6.37
CA PHE A 5 -1.26 -2.10 -7.64
C PHE A 5 -0.20 -3.18 -7.84
N VAL A 6 -0.59 -4.22 -8.57
CA VAL A 6 0.31 -5.13 -9.29
C VAL A 6 -0.10 -5.01 -10.76
N ASP A 7 0.81 -4.56 -11.61
CA ASP A 7 0.50 -4.10 -12.96
C ASP A 7 -0.67 -3.08 -12.92
N ASP A 8 -1.72 -3.28 -13.72
CA ASP A 8 -2.92 -2.44 -13.72
C ASP A 8 -4.00 -2.89 -12.73
N THR A 9 -3.71 -3.88 -11.87
CA THR A 9 -4.70 -4.49 -10.98
C THR A 9 -4.61 -3.94 -9.55
N PRO A 10 -5.65 -3.25 -9.05
CA PRO A 10 -5.66 -2.80 -7.66
C PRO A 10 -5.77 -4.00 -6.70
N ILE A 11 -4.89 -4.07 -5.70
CA ILE A 11 -4.84 -5.16 -4.72
C ILE A 11 -5.20 -4.70 -3.30
N ARG A 12 -5.08 -3.40 -3.01
CA ARG A 12 -5.46 -2.79 -1.74
C ARG A 12 -5.89 -1.34 -1.93
N ILE A 13 -6.92 -0.94 -1.18
CA ILE A 13 -7.40 0.44 -1.08
C ILE A 13 -7.33 0.85 0.39
N TYR A 14 -6.74 2.01 0.67
CA TYR A 14 -6.79 2.65 1.98
C TYR A 14 -7.38 4.04 1.85
N LYS A 15 -8.64 4.19 2.28
CA LYS A 15 -9.40 5.44 2.13
C LYS A 15 -8.99 6.47 3.18
N ASN A 16 -9.07 7.75 2.80
CA ASN A 16 -8.90 8.83 3.77
C ASN A 16 -10.17 8.94 4.63
N ASN A 17 -10.09 8.38 5.83
CA ASN A 17 -11.16 8.38 6.83
C ASN A 17 -10.75 9.16 8.10
N ILE A 18 -9.93 10.22 7.97
CA ILE A 18 -9.54 11.08 9.12
C ILE A 18 -10.76 11.58 9.88
N ASN A 19 -11.84 11.94 9.18
CA ASN A 19 -13.10 12.40 9.77
C ASN A 19 -13.81 11.33 10.63
N LYS A 20 -13.43 10.04 10.47
CA LYS A 20 -13.89 8.92 11.27
C LYS A 20 -12.86 8.49 12.33
N GLY A 21 -11.83 9.29 12.60
CA GLY A 21 -10.77 9.00 13.56
C GLY A 21 -9.68 8.04 13.06
N VAL A 22 -9.64 7.72 11.77
CA VAL A 22 -8.64 6.82 11.17
C VAL A 22 -7.42 7.63 10.73
N GLY A 23 -6.23 7.24 11.19
CA GLY A 23 -4.97 7.84 10.72
C GLY A 23 -4.77 7.67 9.22
N TYR A 24 -4.26 8.71 8.55
CA TYR A 24 -4.00 8.68 7.11
C TYR A 24 -2.70 9.40 6.78
N PRO A 25 -1.87 8.88 5.85
CA PRO A 25 -0.59 9.50 5.51
C PRO A 25 -0.81 10.88 4.87
N ASN A 26 -0.36 11.92 5.57
CA ASN A 26 -0.48 13.32 5.17
C ASN A 26 0.84 14.12 5.30
N ASN A 27 1.95 13.44 5.61
CA ASN A 27 3.28 14.02 5.70
C ASN A 27 4.11 13.73 4.44
N THR A 28 5.13 14.53 4.18
CA THR A 28 6.14 14.26 3.15
C THR A 28 6.75 12.87 3.35
N MET A 29 6.90 12.10 2.26
CA MET A 29 7.46 10.74 2.27
C MET A 29 8.63 10.62 1.28
N GLN A 30 9.45 9.58 1.47
CA GLN A 30 10.53 9.20 0.56
C GLN A 30 10.31 7.75 0.11
N VAL A 31 10.56 7.47 -1.18
CA VAL A 31 10.58 6.10 -1.71
C VAL A 31 11.87 5.40 -1.28
N LYS A 32 11.73 4.19 -0.74
CA LYS A 32 12.87 3.35 -0.31
C LYS A 32 12.71 1.94 -0.87
N VAL A 33 13.83 1.34 -1.23
CA VAL A 33 13.93 -0.07 -1.65
C VAL A 33 15.07 -0.70 -0.86
N SER A 34 14.87 -1.93 -0.38
CA SER A 34 15.85 -2.67 0.41
C SER A 34 15.67 -4.17 0.23
N LEU A 35 16.77 -4.91 0.17
CA LEU A 35 16.82 -6.37 0.29
C LEU A 35 17.52 -6.70 1.61
N TRP A 36 16.85 -7.44 2.50
CA TRP A 36 17.37 -7.75 3.83
C TRP A 36 16.79 -9.06 4.39
N ASP A 37 17.44 -9.60 5.43
CA ASP A 37 17.05 -10.86 6.07
C ASP A 37 15.90 -10.68 7.06
N GLY A 38 14.71 -11.16 6.69
CA GLY A 38 13.51 -11.19 7.52
C GLY A 38 13.23 -12.54 8.20
N SER A 39 14.22 -13.42 8.38
CA SER A 39 14.05 -14.81 8.83
C SER A 39 13.31 -15.01 10.16
N SER A 40 13.14 -13.96 10.97
CA SER A 40 12.32 -14.05 12.20
C SER A 40 10.81 -14.08 11.93
N TRP A 41 10.33 -13.68 10.74
CA TRP A 41 8.89 -13.58 10.46
C TRP A 41 8.48 -13.83 8.99
N ALA A 42 9.37 -13.65 8.02
CA ALA A 42 9.01 -13.49 6.61
C ALA A 42 8.38 -14.73 5.93
N THR A 43 8.89 -15.93 6.21
CA THR A 43 8.41 -17.18 5.59
C THR A 43 7.86 -18.11 6.66
N ASP A 44 6.63 -18.61 6.47
CA ASP A 44 5.92 -19.49 7.43
C ASP A 44 5.88 -18.95 8.86
N GLY A 45 5.72 -17.63 9.01
CA GLY A 45 5.77 -16.97 10.32
C GLY A 45 7.13 -17.04 11.00
N GLY A 46 8.21 -17.23 10.23
CA GLY A 46 9.58 -17.36 10.73
C GLY A 46 10.05 -18.80 10.93
N GLN A 47 9.26 -19.81 10.59
CA GLN A 47 9.69 -21.22 10.70
C GLN A 47 10.73 -21.59 9.64
N THR A 48 10.56 -21.08 8.42
CA THR A 48 11.50 -21.29 7.31
C THR A 48 12.54 -20.17 7.29
N LYS A 49 13.82 -20.53 7.44
CA LYS A 49 14.96 -19.59 7.50
C LYS A 49 15.62 -19.41 6.14
N ALA A 50 16.23 -18.25 5.91
CA ALA A 50 17.04 -18.03 4.72
C ALA A 50 18.18 -19.05 4.65
N ASN A 51 18.28 -19.78 3.53
CA ASN A 51 19.41 -20.67 3.28
C ASN A 51 20.49 -19.92 2.47
N TRP A 52 21.53 -19.49 3.16
CA TRP A 52 22.62 -18.72 2.57
C TRP A 52 23.51 -19.50 1.61
N THR A 53 23.41 -20.84 1.56
CA THR A 53 24.10 -21.63 0.52
C THR A 53 23.54 -21.39 -0.88
N ASN A 54 22.32 -20.84 -0.99
CA ASN A 54 21.68 -20.51 -2.26
C ASN A 54 22.03 -19.08 -2.74
N GLY A 55 22.97 -18.41 -2.09
CA GLY A 55 23.40 -17.06 -2.45
C GLY A 55 24.23 -17.01 -3.73
N PRO A 56 24.31 -15.83 -4.38
CA PRO A 56 23.70 -14.57 -3.97
C PRO A 56 22.17 -14.54 -4.19
N ILE A 57 21.46 -13.88 -3.28
CA ILE A 57 20.04 -13.56 -3.46
C ILE A 57 19.99 -12.20 -4.15
N GLU A 58 19.45 -12.16 -5.36
CA GLU A 58 19.44 -10.96 -6.20
C GLU A 58 18.01 -10.47 -6.43
N ALA A 59 17.83 -9.15 -6.42
CA ALA A 59 16.59 -8.49 -6.75
C ALA A 59 16.89 -7.38 -7.76
N HIS A 60 16.23 -7.43 -8.92
CA HIS A 60 16.44 -6.48 -10.01
C HIS A 60 15.25 -5.52 -10.07
N PHE A 61 15.56 -4.23 -10.18
CA PHE A 61 14.57 -3.16 -10.27
C PHE A 61 14.88 -2.30 -11.49
N GLN A 62 13.83 -1.83 -12.13
CA GLN A 62 13.90 -0.93 -13.29
C GLN A 62 12.72 0.05 -13.25
N ASP A 63 12.75 1.03 -14.14
CA ASP A 63 11.72 2.07 -14.27
C ASP A 63 11.49 2.88 -12.97
N PHE A 64 12.52 3.60 -12.54
CA PHE A 64 12.48 4.45 -11.33
C PHE A 64 11.77 5.79 -11.55
N LYS A 65 10.89 5.90 -12.54
CA LYS A 65 10.15 7.14 -12.81
C LYS A 65 9.19 7.41 -11.65
N ILE A 66 9.39 8.53 -10.97
CA ILE A 66 8.49 9.01 -9.92
C ILE A 66 7.69 10.17 -10.50
N ASP A 67 6.40 9.96 -10.70
CA ASP A 67 5.44 11.04 -10.92
C ASP A 67 4.80 11.41 -9.58
N GLY A 68 5.18 12.57 -9.04
CA GLY A 68 4.76 13.01 -7.73
C GLY A 68 5.01 14.50 -7.50
N CYS A 69 4.37 15.06 -6.49
CA CYS A 69 4.61 16.44 -6.09
C CYS A 69 5.81 16.53 -5.14
N LEU A 70 6.86 17.25 -5.56
CA LEU A 70 8.03 17.48 -4.72
C LEU A 70 7.66 18.38 -3.52
N SER A 71 7.91 17.85 -2.33
CA SER A 71 7.63 18.53 -1.06
C SER A 71 8.81 18.33 -0.10
N PRO A 72 9.57 19.37 0.25
CA PRO A 72 10.64 19.26 1.26
C PRO A 72 10.09 18.89 2.63
N ILE A 73 10.81 18.05 3.40
CA ILE A 73 10.39 17.61 4.74
C ILE A 73 10.20 18.80 5.70
N ASN A 74 11.13 19.76 5.66
CA ASN A 74 11.14 20.92 6.56
C ASN A 74 10.30 22.10 6.06
N ASN A 75 9.81 22.04 4.82
CA ASN A 75 8.96 23.07 4.24
C ASN A 75 7.98 22.42 3.26
N PRO A 76 6.92 21.76 3.77
CA PRO A 76 5.99 21.02 2.93
C PRO A 76 5.34 21.90 1.88
N ASN A 77 5.37 21.44 0.62
CA ASN A 77 4.77 22.15 -0.49
C ASN A 77 3.24 22.00 -0.45
N LYS A 78 2.52 23.10 -0.22
CA LYS A 78 1.05 23.10 -0.16
C LYS A 78 0.39 22.98 -1.55
N ASP A 79 1.12 23.29 -2.62
CA ASP A 79 0.59 23.23 -3.99
C ASP A 79 0.33 21.78 -4.42
N CYS A 80 0.90 20.79 -3.70
CA CYS A 80 0.62 19.37 -3.91
C CYS A 80 -0.87 18.99 -3.76
N PHE A 81 -1.66 19.82 -3.09
CA PHE A 81 -3.11 19.64 -2.96
C PHE A 81 -3.92 20.33 -4.08
N GLY A 82 -3.23 21.06 -4.97
CA GLY A 82 -3.82 21.77 -6.10
C GLY A 82 -4.40 20.85 -7.18
N GLN A 83 -5.33 21.38 -7.98
CA GLN A 83 -6.00 20.62 -9.04
C GLN A 83 -5.14 20.41 -10.29
N ASP A 84 -3.94 21.01 -10.35
CA ASP A 84 -3.00 20.85 -11.46
C ASP A 84 -2.45 19.42 -11.57
N TYR A 85 -2.51 18.66 -10.48
CA TYR A 85 -2.12 17.26 -10.46
C TYR A 85 -3.29 16.34 -10.84
N TRP A 86 -3.08 15.50 -11.86
CA TRP A 86 -4.14 14.64 -12.40
C TRP A 86 -4.79 13.75 -11.34
N TRP A 87 -4.02 13.26 -10.35
CA TRP A 87 -4.50 12.40 -9.27
C TRP A 87 -5.40 13.12 -8.24
N ASN A 88 -5.40 14.46 -8.23
CA ASN A 88 -6.27 15.25 -7.35
C ASN A 88 -7.68 15.45 -7.95
N THR A 89 -7.89 15.09 -9.21
CA THR A 89 -9.19 15.20 -9.87
C THR A 89 -10.18 14.14 -9.38
N LYS A 90 -11.48 14.45 -9.42
CA LYS A 90 -12.56 13.58 -8.90
C LYS A 90 -12.56 12.17 -9.49
N THR A 91 -12.08 12.01 -10.72
CA THR A 91 -11.98 10.72 -11.41
C THR A 91 -11.16 9.70 -10.62
N TYR A 92 -10.13 10.15 -9.89
CA TYR A 92 -9.22 9.27 -9.14
C TYR A 92 -9.58 9.16 -7.65
N TRP A 93 -10.75 9.68 -7.25
CA TRP A 93 -11.24 9.59 -5.87
C TRP A 93 -11.97 8.28 -5.55
N GLN A 94 -12.15 7.43 -6.55
CA GLN A 94 -12.68 6.06 -6.41
C GLN A 94 -12.14 5.19 -7.55
N LEU A 95 -12.17 3.87 -7.36
CA LEU A 95 -11.92 2.96 -8.47
C LEU A 95 -13.07 3.06 -9.48
N ASP A 96 -12.75 2.94 -10.76
CA ASP A 96 -13.78 2.71 -11.77
C ASP A 96 -14.41 1.31 -11.61
N THR A 97 -15.49 1.04 -12.32
CA THR A 97 -16.22 -0.25 -12.22
C THR A 97 -15.36 -1.45 -12.60
N LYS A 98 -14.45 -1.31 -13.58
CA LYS A 98 -13.57 -2.39 -14.03
C LYS A 98 -12.51 -2.68 -12.98
N GLN A 99 -11.87 -1.64 -12.45
CA GLN A 99 -10.91 -1.71 -11.36
C GLN A 99 -11.52 -2.29 -10.09
N GLN A 100 -12.75 -1.88 -9.74
CA GLN A 100 -13.47 -2.40 -8.57
C GLN A 100 -13.74 -3.90 -8.71
N LYS A 101 -14.17 -4.36 -9.89
CA LYS A 101 -14.37 -5.79 -10.16
C LYS A 101 -13.06 -6.58 -10.03
N ALA A 102 -11.98 -6.08 -10.63
CA ALA A 102 -10.67 -6.72 -10.56
C ALA A 102 -10.16 -6.80 -9.11
N TYR A 103 -10.32 -5.72 -8.33
CA TYR A 103 -10.01 -5.67 -6.91
C TYR A 103 -10.76 -6.73 -6.11
N ASP A 104 -12.08 -6.84 -6.30
CA ASP A 104 -12.91 -7.80 -5.59
C ASP A 104 -12.55 -9.24 -5.96
N GLU A 105 -12.25 -9.51 -7.24
CA GLU A 105 -11.78 -10.82 -7.70
C GLU A 105 -10.43 -11.20 -7.11
N VAL A 106 -9.46 -10.28 -7.11
CA VAL A 106 -8.14 -10.54 -6.52
C VAL A 106 -8.25 -10.84 -5.03
N ARG A 107 -9.02 -10.02 -4.30
CA ARG A 107 -9.22 -10.24 -2.87
C ARG A 107 -9.91 -11.55 -2.57
N LYS A 108 -10.92 -11.93 -3.38
CA LYS A 108 -11.63 -13.19 -3.19
C LYS A 108 -10.73 -14.41 -3.44
N LYS A 109 -9.84 -14.34 -4.44
CA LYS A 109 -9.08 -15.50 -4.91
C LYS A 109 -7.68 -15.64 -4.30
N TYR A 110 -7.01 -14.53 -4.00
CA TYR A 110 -5.58 -14.53 -3.66
C TYR A 110 -5.26 -13.94 -2.28
N MET A 111 -6.25 -13.41 -1.55
CA MET A 111 -6.00 -12.88 -0.20
C MET A 111 -5.82 -14.00 0.82
N ASN A 112 -4.60 -14.21 1.29
CA ASN A 112 -4.29 -15.22 2.30
C ASN A 112 -4.33 -14.69 3.74
N TYR A 113 -4.17 -13.38 3.94
CA TYR A 113 -4.24 -12.73 5.25
C TYR A 113 -4.85 -11.34 5.13
N ASP A 114 -5.81 -11.03 5.99
CA ASP A 114 -6.40 -9.70 6.09
C ASP A 114 -6.62 -9.34 7.56
N TYR A 115 -5.93 -8.30 8.02
CA TYR A 115 -6.02 -7.81 9.39
C TYR A 115 -7.44 -7.36 9.77
N CYS A 116 -8.26 -6.93 8.80
CA CYS A 116 -9.66 -6.58 9.03
C CYS A 116 -10.50 -7.80 9.49
N ASN A 117 -10.09 -9.01 9.11
CA ASN A 117 -10.77 -10.27 9.42
C ASN A 117 -10.05 -11.08 10.52
N ASP A 118 -8.89 -10.62 10.98
CA ASP A 118 -8.09 -11.27 12.02
C ASP A 118 -8.68 -10.98 13.41
N LYS A 119 -9.61 -11.83 13.85
CA LYS A 119 -10.27 -11.73 15.16
C LYS A 119 -9.36 -12.04 16.35
N GLY A 120 -8.27 -12.79 16.11
CA GLY A 120 -7.29 -13.08 17.16
C GLY A 120 -6.49 -11.84 17.53
N ARG A 121 -6.07 -11.07 16.51
CA ARG A 121 -5.34 -9.82 16.71
C ARG A 121 -6.25 -8.63 17.01
N TYR A 122 -7.39 -8.54 16.33
CA TYR A 122 -8.35 -7.45 16.45
C TYR A 122 -9.75 -8.00 16.77
N PRO A 123 -10.08 -8.19 18.06
CA PRO A 123 -11.41 -8.67 18.47
C PRO A 123 -12.54 -7.79 17.89
N THR A 124 -12.31 -6.47 17.89
CA THR A 124 -13.11 -5.49 17.14
C THR A 124 -12.31 -5.02 15.93
N PRO A 125 -12.86 -5.11 14.70
CA PRO A 125 -12.17 -4.65 13.49
C PRO A 125 -11.77 -3.17 13.60
N PRO A 126 -10.60 -2.79 13.06
CA PRO A 126 -10.21 -1.40 12.95
C PRO A 126 -11.25 -0.54 12.19
N HIS A 127 -11.38 0.73 12.55
CA HIS A 127 -12.43 1.64 12.05
C HIS A 127 -12.39 1.88 10.54
N GLU A 128 -11.27 1.64 9.88
CA GLU A 128 -11.12 1.73 8.43
C GLU A 128 -11.64 0.50 7.69
N CYS A 129 -11.82 -0.62 8.38
CA CYS A 129 -12.28 -1.89 7.82
C CYS A 129 -13.81 -1.94 7.67
N THR A 130 -14.53 -1.12 8.43
CA THR A 130 -15.98 -0.98 8.32
C THR A 130 -16.31 -0.08 7.14
N ARG A 131 -16.99 -0.64 6.14
CA ARG A 131 -17.49 0.10 4.97
C ARG A 131 -18.57 1.09 5.40
#